data_AF-A0A6B3HYA8-F1
#
_entry.id   AF-A0A6B3HYA8-F1
#
_cell.length_a   1.000
_cell.length_b   1.000
_cell.length_c   1.000
_cell.angle_alpha   90.00
_cell.angle_beta   90.00
_cell.angle_gamma   90.00
#
_symmetry.space_group_name_H-M   'P 1'
#
loop_
_entity.id
_entity.type
_entity.pdbx_description
1 polymer ?
#
loop_
_entity_poly.entity_id
_entity_poly.type
_entity_poly.pdbx_seq_one_letter_code
_entity_poly.pdbx_strand_id
1 'polypeptide(L)'
;VDVLKVAHHGSAFQDAGLLHSARPRLALISCGADNPYGHPSPRTVDALRAAGARVLRTDTDGAIAVTGAGKELRAVGRSGREP
;
A
#
# COMPACT_ATOMS: atom_id res chain seq x y z
N VAL A 1 -0.24 6.14 12.54
CA VAL A 1 -1.43 5.55 11.87
C VAL A 1 -1.21 4.05 11.72
N ASP A 2 -2.23 3.21 11.90
CA ASP A 2 -2.10 1.76 11.71
C ASP A 2 -2.14 1.35 10.24
N VAL A 3 -3.16 1.81 9.51
CA VAL A 3 -3.38 1.51 8.09
C VAL A 3 -3.60 2.81 7.33
N LEU A 4 -2.82 2.99 6.26
CA LEU A 4 -3.03 4.05 5.28
C LEU A 4 -3.50 3.43 3.96
N LYS A 5 -4.69 3.80 3.50
CA LYS A 5 -5.04 3.62 2.09
C LYS A 5 -4.36 4.75 1.31
N VAL A 6 -3.38 4.41 0.48
CA VAL A 6 -2.64 5.37 -0.35
C VAL A 6 -3.57 5.98 -1.41
N ALA A 7 -3.57 7.31 -1.49
CA ALA A 7 -4.42 8.04 -2.41
C ALA A 7 -4.08 7.74 -3.88
N HIS A 8 -5.07 7.89 -4.75
CA HIS A 8 -4.90 7.90 -6.21
C HIS A 8 -3.99 6.78 -6.75
N HIS A 9 -4.29 5.53 -6.39
CA HIS A 9 -3.58 4.33 -6.86
C HIS A 9 -2.05 4.34 -6.63
N GLY A 10 -1.53 5.20 -5.74
CA GLY A 10 -0.09 5.37 -5.55
C GLY A 10 0.57 6.31 -6.57
N SER A 11 -0.16 7.32 -7.06
CA SER A 11 0.37 8.38 -7.93
C SER A 11 1.65 9.00 -7.38
N ALA A 12 2.51 9.55 -8.26
CA ALA A 12 3.74 10.25 -7.87
C ALA A 12 3.46 11.56 -7.11
N PHE A 13 2.27 12.13 -7.28
CA PHE A 13 1.82 13.35 -6.61
C PHE A 13 1.15 12.98 -5.29
N GLN A 14 1.95 12.86 -4.23
CA GLN A 14 1.49 12.69 -2.86
C GLN A 14 1.99 13.86 -2.01
N ASP A 15 1.28 14.17 -0.94
CA ASP A 15 1.80 15.04 0.10
C ASP A 15 2.85 14.30 0.92
N ALA A 16 4.13 14.61 0.68
CA ALA A 16 5.24 13.98 1.37
C ALA A 16 5.26 14.26 2.88
N GLY A 17 4.80 15.45 3.32
CA GLY A 17 4.71 15.80 4.74
C GLY A 17 3.64 14.98 5.45
N LEU A 18 2.51 14.73 4.79
CA LEU A 18 1.47 13.84 5.30
C LEU A 18 1.96 12.39 5.36
N LEU A 19 2.59 11.87 4.31
CA LEU A 19 3.13 10.50 4.32
C LEU A 19 4.16 10.32 5.45
N HIS A 20 5.03 11.31 5.65
CA HIS A 20 6.04 11.28 6.70
C HIS A 20 5.43 11.38 8.10
N SER A 21 4.43 12.23 8.31
CA SER A 21 3.80 12.42 9.62
C SER A 21 2.87 11.27 10.01
N ALA A 22 2.18 10.66 9.02
CA ALA A 22 1.28 9.54 9.26
C ALA A 22 2.01 8.28 9.77
N ARG A 23 3.27 8.07 9.33
CA ARG A 23 4.11 6.89 9.62
C ARG A 23 3.30 5.59 9.72
N PRO A 24 2.62 5.19 8.63
CA PRO A 24 1.71 4.06 8.69
C PRO A 24 2.47 2.74 8.89
N ARG A 25 1.92 1.83 9.69
CA ARG A 25 2.45 0.44 9.77
C ARG A 25 2.19 -0.31 8.47
N LEU A 26 0.98 -0.17 7.93
CA LEU A 26 0.54 -0.77 6.68
C LEU A 26 0.16 0.32 5.68
N ALA A 27 0.65 0.23 4.44
CA ALA A 27 0.25 1.09 3.34
C ALA A 27 -0.38 0.24 2.22
N LEU A 28 -1.65 0.48 1.91
CA LEU A 28 -2.41 -0.29 0.93
C LEU A 28 -2.60 0.51 -0.35
N ILE A 29 -2.13 -0.04 -1.46
CA ILE A 29 -2.24 0.55 -2.79
C ILE A 29 -3.21 -0.28 -3.62
N SER A 30 -4.42 0.24 -3.80
CA SER A 30 -5.34 -0.34 -4.78
C SER A 30 -4.97 0.15 -6.18
N CYS A 31 -4.54 -0.77 -7.05
CA CYS A 31 -4.11 -0.56 -8.43
C CYS A 31 -4.31 -1.88 -9.23
N GLY A 32 -4.43 -1.78 -10.56
CA GLY A 32 -4.52 -2.95 -11.44
C GLY A 32 -3.17 -3.33 -12.03
N ALA A 33 -2.97 -4.60 -12.39
CA ALA A 33 -1.73 -5.10 -13.00
C ALA A 33 -1.37 -4.38 -14.30
N ASP A 34 -2.40 -4.03 -15.08
CA ASP A 34 -2.27 -3.33 -16.36
C ASP A 34 -2.63 -1.85 -16.25
N ASN A 35 -2.44 -1.23 -15.09
CA ASN A 35 -2.83 0.16 -14.88
C ASN A 35 -2.11 1.10 -15.88
N PRO A 36 -2.81 1.66 -16.88
CA PRO A 36 -2.17 2.36 -17.99
C PRO A 36 -1.61 3.73 -17.58
N TYR A 37 -2.00 4.24 -16.40
CA TYR A 37 -1.50 5.50 -15.86
C TYR A 37 -0.11 5.38 -15.22
N GLY A 38 0.48 4.18 -15.19
CA GLY A 38 1.81 3.95 -14.62
C GLY A 38 1.83 4.07 -13.08
N HIS A 39 0.72 3.74 -12.42
CA HIS A 39 0.64 3.71 -10.95
C HIS A 39 0.60 2.27 -10.44
N PRO A 40 1.27 1.96 -9.31
CA PRO A 40 1.91 2.92 -8.41
C PRO A 40 3.26 3.45 -8.90
N SER A 41 3.52 4.72 -8.63
CA SER A 41 4.82 5.33 -8.90
C SER A 41 5.90 4.72 -7.97
N PRO A 42 7.08 4.35 -8.50
CA PRO A 42 8.21 3.91 -7.68
C PRO A 42 8.54 4.88 -6.55
N ARG A 43 8.52 6.20 -6.84
CA ARG A 43 8.77 7.26 -5.85
C ARG A 43 7.85 7.17 -4.63
N THR A 44 6.57 6.90 -4.86
CA THR A 44 5.57 6.78 -3.79
C THR A 44 5.79 5.52 -2.97
N VAL A 45 6.07 4.40 -3.64
CA VAL A 45 6.36 3.12 -2.97
C VAL A 45 7.62 3.23 -2.10
N ASP A 46 8.68 3.86 -2.62
CA ASP A 46 9.94 4.03 -1.92
C ASP A 46 9.79 4.97 -0.72
N ALA A 47 9.05 6.07 -0.86
CA ALA A 47 8.77 6.96 0.25
C ALA A 47 8.01 6.26 1.40
N LEU A 48 7.01 5.43 1.08
CA LEU A 48 6.27 4.66 2.07
C LEU A 48 7.15 3.63 2.79
N ARG A 49 8.00 2.92 2.03
CA ARG A 49 8.97 1.96 2.59
C ARG A 49 10.01 2.65 3.48
N ALA A 50 10.54 3.80 3.04
CA ALA A 50 11.48 4.61 3.82
C ALA A 50 10.85 5.16 5.11
N ALA A 51 9.53 5.38 5.13
CA ALA A 51 8.78 5.72 6.34
C ALA A 51 8.52 4.52 7.27
N GLY A 52 8.99 3.31 6.91
CA GLY A 52 8.86 2.08 7.69
C GLY A 52 7.57 1.31 7.43
N ALA A 53 6.76 1.69 6.43
CA ALA A 53 5.51 1.01 6.15
C ALA A 53 5.73 -0.31 5.41
N ARG A 54 4.98 -1.35 5.79
CA ARG A 54 4.78 -2.52 4.93
C ARG A 54 3.80 -2.14 3.83
N VAL A 55 4.27 -2.15 2.58
CA VAL A 55 3.46 -1.83 1.40
C VAL A 55 2.84 -3.10 0.82
N LEU A 56 1.53 -3.10 0.58
CA LEU A 56 0.81 -4.13 -0.16
C LEU A 56 0.05 -3.49 -1.34
N ARG A 57 -0.01 -4.20 -2.47
CA ARG A 57 -0.63 -3.72 -3.70
C ARG A 57 -1.59 -4.75 -4.29
N THR A 58 -2.76 -4.32 -4.73
CA THR A 58 -3.77 -5.26 -5.26
C THR A 58 -3.41 -5.89 -6.60
N ASP A 59 -2.46 -5.30 -7.34
CA ASP A 59 -1.98 -5.84 -8.60
C ASP A 59 -1.02 -7.03 -8.45
N THR A 60 -0.29 -7.09 -7.32
CA THR A 60 0.63 -8.20 -7.02
C THR A 60 0.10 -9.13 -5.93
N ASP A 61 -0.60 -8.59 -4.93
CA ASP A 61 -1.08 -9.32 -3.76
C ASP A 61 -2.56 -9.74 -3.87
N GLY A 62 -3.23 -9.36 -4.96
CA GLY A 62 -4.67 -9.61 -5.16
C GLY A 62 -5.54 -8.83 -4.17
N ALA A 63 -6.72 -9.37 -3.85
CA ALA A 63 -7.57 -8.78 -2.81
C ALA A 63 -6.86 -8.83 -1.45
N ILE A 64 -6.78 -7.69 -0.75
CA ILE A 64 -6.10 -7.57 0.54
C ILE A 64 -7.14 -7.46 1.67
N ALA A 65 -7.04 -8.33 2.67
CA ALA A 65 -7.78 -8.22 3.91
C ALA A 65 -6.87 -7.72 5.03
N VAL A 66 -7.35 -6.77 5.83
CA VAL A 66 -6.71 -6.35 7.09
C VAL A 66 -7.55 -6.88 8.24
N THR A 67 -6.90 -7.61 9.15
CA THR A 67 -7.55 -8.25 10.29
C THR A 67 -6.79 -7.98 11.58
N GLY A 68 -7.45 -8.24 12.72
CA GLY A 68 -6.88 -7.97 14.04
C GLY A 68 -6.95 -6.49 14.44
N ALA A 69 -6.35 -6.18 15.58
CA ALA A 69 -6.32 -4.83 16.15
C ALA A 69 -5.05 -4.60 16.97
N GLY A 70 -4.64 -3.33 17.12
CA GLY A 70 -3.45 -2.96 17.88
C GLY A 70 -2.21 -3.70 17.38
N LYS A 71 -1.48 -4.36 18.29
CA LYS A 71 -0.25 -5.09 17.95
C LYS A 71 -0.50 -6.31 17.05
N GLU A 72 -1.70 -6.89 17.10
CA GLU A 72 -2.10 -8.07 16.31
C GLU A 72 -2.61 -7.75 14.90
N LEU A 73 -2.53 -6.49 14.47
CA LEU A 73 -2.93 -6.09 13.12
C LEU A 73 -2.11 -6.85 12.05
N ARG A 74 -2.80 -7.50 11.11
CA ARG A 74 -2.19 -8.22 9.98
C ARG A 74 -2.85 -7.84 8.66
N ALA A 75 -2.08 -7.91 7.58
CA ALA A 75 -2.58 -7.82 6.21
C ALA A 75 -2.20 -9.07 5.43
N VAL A 76 -3.21 -9.66 4.80
CA VAL A 76 -3.10 -10.86 3.96
C VAL A 76 -3.62 -10.54 2.56
N GLY A 77 -2.85 -10.91 1.53
CA GLY A 77 -3.30 -10.87 0.14
C GLY A 77 -3.82 -12.23 -0.30
N ARG A 78 -4.74 -12.26 -1.26
CA ARG A 78 -5.01 -13.47 -2.05
C ARG A 78 -3.85 -13.63 -3.03
N SER A 79 -2.75 -14.26 -2.58
CA SER A 79 -1.66 -14.64 -3.47
C SER A 79 -2.24 -15.37 -4.68
N GLY A 80 -2.06 -14.80 -5.88
CA GLY A 80 -2.44 -15.44 -7.12
C GLY A 80 -1.62 -16.70 -7.36
N ARG A 81 -2.12 -17.84 -6.89
CA ARG A 81 -1.93 -19.16 -7.50
C ARG A 81 -3.10 -20.05 -7.08
N GLU A 82 -4.19 -19.97 -7.85
CA GLU A 82 -4.98 -21.18 -8.10
C GLU A 82 -4.28 -21.91 -9.27
N PRO A 83 -4.16 -23.25 -9.23
CA PRO A 83 -3.59 -24.04 -10.32
C PRO A 83 -4.36 -23.92 -11.63
#